data_AF-A0A812TFW0-F1
#
_entry.id   AF-A0A812TFW0-F1
#
_cell.length_a   1.000
_cell.length_b   1.000
_cell.length_c   1.000
_cell.angle_alpha   90.00
_cell.angle_beta   90.00
_cell.angle_gamma   90.00
#
_symmetry.space_group_name_H-M   'P 1'
#
loop_
_entity.id
_entity.type
_entity.pdbx_description
1 polymer ?
#
loop_
_entity_poly.entity_id
_entity_poly.type
_entity_poly.pdbx_seq_one_letter_code
_entity_poly.pdbx_strand_id
1 'polypeptide(L)'
;MLYGGSALASALDPLSDAFRTALAPPAPAAPACRRLTLVYGDLSAADAPEISVGHADGEEQTATPEPAHTTQAPVAEHPSPGRADSEAETVGDADGNEAPPVGSPAPAWPRAALAWLGTIDLAEAFRERLPTIRTVPRFLTAGVRRCLTRCLNDLQIAYRRRDGAAREAAWKLFLLAPRLLLARCRDTGPVGRAALLRRVELFESGSWEQVLEEARAGSPTAARARQALTAAALAPGTDETLRALSDPTRRPPSRRREIPAEVLSHEPAEAVTLSVQQVAESLRRAKRGSAPGLSGATVDHYKLLLDDPAALELLAFAVNCLARADVPPVIVQALSLSRLTALRKPG
;
A
#
# COMPACT_ATOMS: atom_id res chain seq x y z
N MET A 1 9.57 -13.12 12.52
CA MET A 1 9.57 -12.17 11.38
C MET A 1 8.14 -11.91 10.94
N LEU A 2 7.55 -10.79 11.39
CA LEU A 2 6.18 -10.38 11.05
C LEU A 2 6.23 -9.52 9.76
N TYR A 3 6.37 -10.14 8.60
CA TYR A 3 6.36 -9.44 7.31
C TYR A 3 4.91 -9.22 6.85
N GLY A 4 4.37 -8.04 7.14
CA GLY A 4 3.05 -7.63 6.66
C GLY A 4 2.67 -6.18 6.94
N GLY A 5 3.49 -5.40 7.66
CA GLY A 5 3.21 -3.99 7.92
C GLY A 5 3.25 -3.13 6.66
N SER A 6 2.74 -1.90 6.75
CA SER A 6 2.94 -0.88 5.71
C SER A 6 4.43 -0.78 5.33
N ALA A 7 4.77 -0.38 4.10
CA ALA A 7 6.18 -0.19 3.74
C ALA A 7 6.89 0.81 4.65
N LEU A 8 6.14 1.72 5.27
CA LEU A 8 6.62 2.57 6.34
C LEU A 8 7.02 1.76 7.58
N ALA A 9 6.18 0.83 8.04
CA ALA A 9 6.55 -0.07 9.14
C ALA A 9 7.77 -0.94 8.79
N SER A 10 7.89 -1.47 7.57
CA SER A 10 9.09 -2.20 7.14
C SER A 10 10.32 -1.32 7.05
N ALA A 11 10.19 -0.05 6.64
CA ALA A 11 11.30 0.89 6.66
C ALA A 11 11.77 1.19 8.08
N LEU A 12 10.86 1.15 9.06
CA LEU A 12 11.14 1.39 10.48
C LEU A 12 11.46 0.10 11.26
N ASP A 13 11.43 -1.08 10.62
CA ASP A 13 11.75 -2.36 11.25
C ASP A 13 13.17 -2.36 11.88
N PRO A 14 14.22 -1.78 11.25
CA PRO A 14 15.52 -1.62 11.90
C PRO A 14 15.47 -0.82 13.22
N LEU A 15 14.51 0.11 13.37
CA LEU A 15 14.30 0.83 14.64
C LEU A 15 13.54 -0.04 15.64
N SER A 16 12.61 -0.88 15.19
CA SER A 16 11.91 -1.82 16.07
C SER A 16 12.89 -2.77 16.76
N ASP A 17 13.93 -3.22 16.07
CA ASP A 17 14.93 -4.11 16.67
C ASP A 17 15.82 -3.37 17.69
N ALA A 18 16.08 -2.07 17.47
CA ALA A 18 16.77 -1.23 18.45
C ALA A 18 15.94 -1.08 19.75
N PHE A 19 14.62 -0.90 19.65
CA PHE A 19 13.73 -0.83 20.83
C PHE A 19 13.62 -2.15 21.58
N ARG A 20 13.65 -3.30 20.87
CA ARG A 20 13.62 -4.62 21.52
C ARG A 20 14.87 -4.90 22.34
N THR A 21 16.01 -4.35 21.92
CA THR A 21 17.30 -4.55 22.60
C THR A 21 17.44 -3.65 23.84
N ALA A 22 16.67 -2.55 23.90
CA ALA A 22 16.77 -1.54 24.97
C ALA A 22 15.79 -1.76 26.15
N LEU A 23 15.03 -2.86 26.20
CA LEU A 23 14.20 -3.21 27.35
C LEU A 23 15.08 -3.61 28.54
N ALA A 24 15.62 -2.61 29.23
CA ALA A 24 16.18 -2.73 30.58
C ALA A 24 15.06 -3.14 31.57
N PRO A 25 15.40 -3.78 32.71
CA PRO A 25 14.42 -4.16 33.73
C PRO A 25 13.63 -2.94 34.23
N PRO A 26 12.36 -3.13 34.65
CA PRO A 26 11.45 -2.03 34.95
C PRO A 26 11.95 -1.18 36.11
N ALA A 27 12.08 0.13 35.88
CA ALA A 27 12.24 1.13 36.93
C ALA A 27 10.91 1.29 37.71
N PRO A 28 10.95 1.69 38.99
CA PRO A 28 9.76 1.84 39.82
C PRO A 28 8.78 2.90 39.29
N ALA A 29 7.49 2.63 39.45
CA ALA A 29 6.37 3.31 38.79
C ALA A 29 6.25 4.82 39.12
N ALA A 30 6.09 5.63 38.06
CA ALA A 30 5.72 7.05 38.11
C ALA A 30 4.19 7.23 37.94
N PRO A 31 3.60 8.37 38.38
CA PRO A 31 2.15 8.56 38.39
C PRO A 31 1.51 8.68 36.99
N ALA A 32 0.27 8.19 36.90
CA ALA A 32 -0.46 7.83 35.68
C ALA A 32 -0.77 8.98 34.70
N CYS A 33 -0.59 8.69 33.41
CA CYS A 33 -1.02 9.53 32.29
C CYS A 33 -2.43 9.11 31.80
N ARG A 34 -3.15 10.02 31.12
CA ARG A 34 -4.56 9.84 30.74
C ARG A 34 -4.77 8.70 29.73
N ARG A 35 -5.61 7.74 30.13
CA ARG A 35 -6.09 6.57 29.39
C ARG A 35 -6.96 6.96 28.18
N LEU A 36 -6.59 6.53 26.97
CA LEU A 36 -7.49 6.47 25.82
C LEU A 36 -8.10 5.06 25.76
N THR A 37 -9.38 4.94 26.07
CA THR A 37 -10.11 3.67 25.97
C THR A 37 -10.50 3.44 24.51
N LEU A 38 -9.75 2.58 23.81
CA LEU A 38 -10.14 2.11 22.49
C LEU A 38 -11.21 1.02 22.67
N VAL A 39 -12.48 1.39 22.55
CA VAL A 39 -13.60 0.44 22.57
C VAL A 39 -13.60 -0.30 21.23
N TYR A 40 -13.11 -1.54 21.22
CA TYR A 40 -13.42 -2.48 20.15
C TYR A 40 -14.88 -2.89 20.31
N GLY A 41 -15.75 -2.40 19.42
CA GLY A 41 -17.14 -2.85 19.37
C GLY A 41 -17.21 -4.31 18.94
N ASP A 42 -17.92 -5.11 19.73
CA ASP A 42 -18.31 -6.48 19.38
C ASP A 42 -19.11 -6.45 18.07
N LEU A 43 -18.52 -6.97 16.99
CA LEU A 43 -19.23 -7.31 15.78
C LEU A 43 -20.00 -8.61 16.02
N SER A 44 -21.17 -8.47 16.66
CA SER A 44 -22.14 -9.55 16.83
C SER A 44 -22.73 -9.92 15.48
N ALA A 45 -22.70 -11.22 15.18
CA ALA A 45 -23.31 -11.83 14.01
C ALA A 45 -24.82 -11.96 14.22
N ALA A 46 -25.62 -11.19 13.49
CA ALA A 46 -27.04 -11.46 13.31
C ALA A 46 -27.48 -11.05 11.91
N ASP A 47 -28.25 -11.96 11.30
CA ASP A 47 -29.12 -11.82 10.13
C ASP A 47 -28.46 -11.70 8.74
N ALA A 48 -28.16 -12.87 8.16
CA ALA A 48 -28.09 -13.05 6.71
C ALA A 48 -29.44 -13.61 6.19
N PRO A 49 -30.02 -13.05 5.12
CA PRO A 49 -31.27 -13.57 4.55
C PRO A 49 -31.04 -14.85 3.73
N GLU A 50 -31.99 -15.77 3.81
CA GLU A 50 -32.06 -17.00 3.01
C GLU A 50 -32.17 -16.67 1.51
N ILE A 51 -31.17 -17.10 0.74
CA ILE A 51 -31.23 -17.07 -0.73
C ILE A 51 -31.72 -18.44 -1.21
N SER A 52 -32.95 -18.47 -1.72
CA SER A 52 -33.55 -19.62 -2.38
C SER A 52 -32.92 -19.81 -3.77
N VAL A 53 -32.26 -20.94 -4.00
CA VAL A 53 -31.66 -21.32 -5.29
C VAL A 53 -32.63 -22.25 -6.01
N GLY A 54 -33.24 -21.76 -7.09
CA GLY A 54 -34.05 -22.56 -7.99
C GLY A 54 -33.21 -23.53 -8.81
N HIS A 55 -33.57 -24.81 -8.77
CA HIS A 55 -33.09 -25.84 -9.69
C HIS A 55 -33.64 -25.57 -11.11
N ALA A 56 -32.76 -25.59 -12.11
CA ALA A 56 -33.14 -25.74 -13.51
C ALA A 56 -32.43 -26.96 -14.06
N ASP A 57 -33.21 -28.01 -14.31
CA ASP A 57 -32.84 -29.17 -15.11
C ASP A 57 -32.66 -28.74 -16.58
N GLY A 58 -31.63 -29.27 -17.23
CA GLY A 58 -31.33 -29.01 -18.63
C GLY A 58 -30.46 -30.12 -19.19
N GLU A 59 -31.10 -31.04 -19.90
CA GLU A 59 -30.55 -32.21 -20.57
C GLU A 59 -29.52 -31.88 -21.68
N GLU A 60 -28.48 -32.72 -21.74
CA GLU A 60 -27.98 -33.47 -22.90
C GLU A 60 -27.95 -32.80 -24.30
N GLN A 61 -26.75 -32.64 -24.89
CA GLN A 61 -26.32 -33.39 -26.11
C GLN A 61 -25.02 -32.91 -26.78
N THR A 62 -24.14 -33.90 -26.97
CA THR A 62 -23.32 -34.22 -28.17
C THR A 62 -22.14 -33.36 -28.68
N ALA A 63 -21.15 -34.15 -29.11
CA ALA A 63 -20.20 -33.95 -30.21
C ALA A 63 -18.85 -33.26 -29.90
N THR A 64 -17.88 -34.11 -29.57
CA THR A 64 -16.44 -33.86 -29.71
C THR A 64 -16.00 -34.13 -31.15
N PRO A 65 -15.26 -33.21 -31.81
CA PRO A 65 -14.38 -33.57 -32.89
C PRO A 65 -12.91 -33.48 -32.45
N GLU A 66 -12.23 -34.61 -32.61
CA GLU A 66 -10.79 -34.78 -32.67
C GLU A 66 -10.20 -33.95 -33.83
N PRO A 67 -9.00 -33.37 -33.67
CA PRO A 67 -8.10 -33.39 -34.82
C PRO A 67 -6.67 -33.83 -34.46
N ALA A 68 -6.34 -34.99 -35.03
CA ALA A 68 -5.15 -35.28 -35.83
C ALA A 68 -3.88 -34.43 -35.67
N HIS A 69 -2.83 -35.16 -35.27
CA HIS A 69 -1.43 -35.07 -35.69
C HIS A 69 -1.06 -34.02 -36.74
N THR A 70 -0.20 -33.06 -36.35
CA THR A 70 0.64 -32.28 -37.27
C THR A 70 2.12 -32.57 -37.01
N THR A 71 2.68 -33.27 -37.98
CA THR A 71 4.05 -33.39 -38.48
C THR A 71 5.10 -32.38 -38.00
N GLN A 72 6.20 -32.93 -37.46
CA GLN A 72 7.51 -32.27 -37.33
C GLN A 72 8.12 -31.97 -38.70
N ALA A 73 8.62 -30.75 -38.88
CA ALA A 73 9.46 -30.34 -40.00
C ALA A 73 10.75 -29.66 -39.47
N PRO A 74 11.84 -29.68 -40.26
CA PRO A 74 13.21 -29.66 -39.75
C PRO A 74 13.75 -28.25 -39.45
N VAL A 75 14.76 -28.25 -38.59
CA VAL A 75 15.64 -27.14 -38.22
C VAL A 75 16.31 -26.58 -39.48
N ALA A 76 15.96 -25.35 -39.84
CA ALA A 76 16.70 -24.54 -40.80
C ALA A 76 17.64 -23.59 -40.02
N GLU A 77 18.93 -23.80 -40.17
CA GLU A 77 19.98 -22.88 -39.76
C GLU A 77 19.82 -21.57 -40.53
N HIS A 78 19.57 -20.47 -39.81
CA HIS A 78 19.65 -19.13 -40.39
C HIS A 78 21.01 -18.49 -40.06
N PRO A 79 21.70 -17.92 -41.07
CA PRO A 79 22.98 -17.27 -40.92
C PRO A 79 22.85 -15.91 -40.21
N SER A 80 23.82 -15.60 -39.36
CA SER A 80 24.02 -14.28 -38.77
C SER A 80 24.10 -13.20 -39.85
N PRO A 81 23.22 -12.18 -39.85
CA PRO A 81 23.50 -10.95 -40.55
C PRO A 81 24.37 -10.09 -39.63
N GLY A 82 25.62 -9.90 -40.04
CA GLY A 82 26.40 -8.77 -39.56
C GLY A 82 25.79 -7.44 -40.03
N ARG A 83 26.32 -6.37 -39.41
CA ARG A 83 26.25 -4.96 -39.84
C ARG A 83 25.07 -4.16 -39.28
N ALA A 84 25.38 -3.22 -38.38
CA ALA A 84 25.57 -1.82 -38.77
C ALA A 84 25.87 -0.98 -37.53
N ASP A 85 26.97 -0.23 -37.58
CA ASP A 85 27.27 0.87 -36.69
C ASP A 85 26.09 1.86 -36.71
N SER A 86 25.26 1.83 -35.66
CA SER A 86 24.24 2.85 -35.43
C SER A 86 24.90 3.99 -34.69
N GLU A 87 25.11 5.08 -35.41
CA GLU A 87 25.47 6.38 -34.87
C GLU A 87 24.50 6.73 -33.74
N ALA A 88 25.06 6.90 -32.55
CA ALA A 88 24.32 7.32 -31.38
C ALA A 88 23.84 8.76 -31.59
N GLU A 89 22.55 8.92 -31.92
CA GLU A 89 21.82 10.16 -31.64
C GLU A 89 21.85 10.40 -30.14
N THR A 90 22.78 11.23 -29.71
CA THR A 90 22.75 11.94 -28.43
C THR A 90 21.53 12.85 -28.41
N VAL A 91 20.37 12.27 -28.09
CA VAL A 91 19.20 13.01 -27.63
C VAL A 91 19.66 13.76 -26.38
N GLY A 92 19.89 15.06 -26.53
CA GLY A 92 20.33 15.93 -25.45
C GLY A 92 19.34 15.86 -24.30
N ASP A 93 19.78 15.31 -23.17
CA ASP A 93 19.15 15.45 -21.86
C ASP A 93 19.17 16.94 -21.49
N ALA A 94 18.21 17.70 -22.04
CA ALA A 94 17.83 19.00 -21.53
C ALA A 94 17.09 18.79 -20.20
N ASP A 95 17.84 18.38 -19.18
CA ASP A 95 17.44 18.32 -17.77
C ASP A 95 17.33 19.76 -17.24
N GLY A 96 16.39 20.52 -17.81
CA GLY A 96 15.92 21.80 -17.29
C GLY A 96 15.05 21.57 -16.05
N ASN A 97 15.61 20.91 -15.03
CA ASN A 97 14.97 20.72 -13.73
C ASN A 97 15.35 21.88 -12.81
N GLU A 98 15.16 23.11 -13.28
CA GLU A 98 15.30 24.30 -12.46
C GLU A 98 14.19 24.27 -11.42
N ALA A 99 14.58 24.02 -10.17
CA ALA A 99 13.63 23.89 -9.08
C ALA A 99 12.82 25.19 -8.97
N PRO A 100 11.48 25.13 -8.91
CA PRO A 100 10.66 26.33 -8.77
C PRO A 100 11.10 27.14 -7.54
N PRO A 101 11.02 28.48 -7.59
CA PRO A 101 11.48 29.34 -6.51
C PRO A 101 10.85 28.94 -5.19
N VAL A 102 11.70 28.59 -4.23
CA VAL A 102 11.34 28.20 -2.87
C VAL A 102 10.69 29.40 -2.20
N GLY A 103 9.37 29.44 -2.10
CA GLY A 103 8.72 30.50 -1.31
C GLY A 103 7.22 30.70 -1.52
N SER A 104 6.65 30.31 -2.65
CA SER A 104 5.19 30.43 -2.81
C SER A 104 4.49 29.26 -2.12
N PRO A 105 3.59 29.50 -1.14
CA PRO A 105 2.82 28.42 -0.55
C PRO A 105 1.99 27.76 -1.64
N ALA A 106 2.03 26.42 -1.70
CA ALA A 106 1.19 25.67 -2.61
C ALA A 106 -0.28 26.04 -2.37
N PRO A 107 -1.11 26.15 -3.44
CA PRO A 107 -2.52 26.43 -3.27
C PRO A 107 -3.17 25.37 -2.38
N ALA A 108 -4.17 25.77 -1.59
CA ALA A 108 -4.96 24.82 -0.82
C ALA A 108 -5.67 23.84 -1.77
N TRP A 109 -5.89 22.60 -1.32
CA TRP A 109 -6.70 21.64 -2.08
C TRP A 109 -8.13 22.16 -2.29
N PRO A 110 -8.75 21.88 -3.45
CA PRO A 110 -10.16 22.19 -3.65
C PRO A 110 -11.02 21.54 -2.58
N ARG A 111 -12.02 22.27 -2.04
CA ARG A 111 -12.93 21.74 -1.02
C ARG A 111 -13.67 20.48 -1.46
N ALA A 112 -14.06 20.41 -2.74
CA ALA A 112 -14.71 19.24 -3.32
C ALA A 112 -13.82 17.98 -3.24
N ALA A 113 -12.51 18.13 -3.49
CA ALA A 113 -11.55 17.03 -3.39
C ALA A 113 -11.43 16.49 -1.96
N LEU A 114 -11.38 17.39 -0.97
CA LEU A 114 -11.36 17.01 0.46
C LEU A 114 -12.67 16.33 0.90
N ALA A 115 -13.82 16.80 0.40
CA ALA A 115 -15.11 16.19 0.68
C ALA A 115 -15.17 14.75 0.13
N TRP A 116 -14.63 14.51 -1.07
CA TRP A 116 -14.51 13.17 -1.64
C TRP A 116 -13.66 12.23 -0.77
N LEU A 117 -12.55 12.69 -0.18
CA LEU A 117 -11.79 11.85 0.77
C LEU A 117 -12.63 11.45 1.99
N GLY A 118 -13.58 12.28 2.40
CA GLY A 118 -14.53 11.97 3.46
C GLY A 118 -15.41 10.76 3.15
N THR A 119 -15.74 10.53 1.88
CA THR A 119 -16.62 9.44 1.44
C THR A 119 -15.89 8.10 1.25
N ILE A 120 -14.56 8.10 1.17
CA ILE A 120 -13.80 6.86 0.94
C ILE A 120 -13.71 6.03 2.23
N ASP A 121 -14.18 4.78 2.13
CA ASP A 121 -13.79 3.70 3.05
C ASP A 121 -12.38 3.23 2.70
N LEU A 122 -11.41 3.61 3.52
CA LEU A 122 -10.01 3.26 3.31
C LEU A 122 -9.75 1.75 3.46
N ALA A 123 -10.51 1.06 4.30
CA ALA A 123 -10.41 -0.39 4.47
C ALA A 123 -10.84 -1.12 3.20
N GLU A 124 -11.98 -0.72 2.62
CA GLU A 124 -12.45 -1.26 1.34
C GLU A 124 -11.46 -0.95 0.20
N ALA A 125 -11.01 0.31 0.10
CA ALA A 125 -10.01 0.71 -0.90
C ALA A 125 -8.72 -0.13 -0.80
N PHE A 126 -8.30 -0.53 0.41
CA PHE A 126 -7.14 -1.40 0.60
C PHE A 126 -7.40 -2.88 0.35
N ARG A 127 -8.64 -3.37 0.48
CA ARG A 127 -9.00 -4.74 0.06
C ARG A 127 -8.90 -4.89 -1.45
N GLU A 128 -9.25 -3.85 -2.19
CA GLU A 128 -9.04 -3.82 -3.63
C GLU A 128 -7.54 -3.85 -3.94
N ARG A 129 -7.09 -4.87 -4.68
CA ARG A 129 -5.67 -5.02 -5.01
C ARG A 129 -5.30 -4.19 -6.23
N LEU A 130 -4.59 -3.10 -6.01
CA LEU A 130 -4.06 -2.24 -7.07
C LEU A 130 -2.53 -2.35 -7.15
N PRO A 131 -1.97 -3.01 -8.18
CA PRO A 131 -0.53 -3.16 -8.30
C PRO A 131 0.12 -1.82 -8.63
N THR A 132 1.11 -1.43 -7.84
CA THR A 132 1.91 -0.22 -8.06
C THR A 132 3.25 -0.55 -8.73
N ILE A 133 3.85 0.46 -9.36
CA ILE A 133 5.23 0.43 -9.85
C ILE A 133 6.14 0.44 -8.61
N ARG A 134 7.05 -0.53 -8.51
CA ARG A 134 7.91 -0.68 -7.30
C ARG A 134 8.94 0.43 -7.18
N THR A 135 9.55 0.81 -8.29
CA THR A 135 10.58 1.85 -8.39
C THR A 135 10.05 2.99 -9.22
N VAL A 136 10.07 4.22 -8.67
CA VAL A 136 9.56 5.38 -9.39
C VAL A 136 10.44 5.66 -10.62
N PRO A 137 9.87 5.72 -11.84
CA PRO A 137 10.65 6.07 -13.04
C PRO A 137 11.27 7.47 -12.89
N ARG A 138 12.48 7.67 -13.42
CA ARG A 138 13.22 8.94 -13.28
C ARG A 138 12.39 10.16 -13.71
N PHE A 139 11.69 10.06 -14.85
CA PHE A 139 10.83 11.14 -15.37
C PHE A 139 9.66 11.52 -14.45
N LEU A 140 9.33 10.67 -13.46
CA LEU A 140 8.22 10.86 -12.53
C LEU A 140 8.69 11.24 -11.11
N THR A 141 9.98 11.11 -10.83
CA THR A 141 10.57 11.31 -9.49
C THR A 141 10.22 12.67 -8.90
N ALA A 142 10.38 13.75 -9.67
CA ALA A 142 10.09 15.10 -9.18
C ALA A 142 8.60 15.28 -8.85
N GLY A 143 7.71 14.84 -9.75
CA GLY A 143 6.26 14.94 -9.57
C GLY A 143 5.76 14.16 -8.36
N VAL A 144 6.20 12.90 -8.21
CA VAL A 144 5.82 12.05 -7.08
C VAL A 144 6.36 12.61 -5.77
N ARG A 145 7.61 13.09 -5.74
CA ARG A 145 8.19 13.73 -4.56
C ARG A 145 7.36 14.93 -4.15
N ARG A 146 7.06 15.86 -5.06
CA ARG A 146 6.22 17.04 -4.77
C ARG A 146 4.85 16.65 -4.20
N CYS A 147 4.18 15.68 -4.82
CA CYS A 147 2.87 15.21 -4.35
C CYS A 147 2.94 14.63 -2.94
N LEU A 148 3.92 13.78 -2.64
CA LEU A 148 4.13 13.21 -1.31
C LEU A 148 4.47 14.28 -0.28
N THR A 149 5.37 15.21 -0.60
CA THR A 149 5.71 16.35 0.27
C THR A 149 4.48 17.19 0.59
N ARG A 150 3.62 17.47 -0.41
CA ARG A 150 2.37 18.20 -0.20
C ARG A 150 1.43 17.46 0.75
N CYS A 151 1.20 16.16 0.55
CA CYS A 151 0.38 15.35 1.45
C CYS A 151 0.87 15.39 2.90
N LEU A 152 2.19 15.28 3.11
CA LEU A 152 2.79 15.32 4.44
C LEU A 152 2.72 16.72 5.08
N ASN A 153 2.83 17.78 4.28
CA ASN A 153 2.63 19.15 4.74
C ASN A 153 1.18 19.38 5.20
N ASP A 154 0.19 18.93 4.44
CA ASP A 154 -1.21 19.05 4.82
C ASP A 154 -1.52 18.26 6.09
N LEU A 155 -0.90 17.09 6.25
CA LEU A 155 -0.96 16.33 7.49
C LEU A 155 -0.46 17.17 8.66
N GLN A 156 0.73 17.75 8.56
CA GLN A 156 1.29 18.59 9.62
C GLN A 156 0.38 19.81 9.94
N ILE A 157 -0.16 20.47 8.91
CA ILE A 157 -1.11 21.60 9.07
C ILE A 157 -2.38 21.16 9.81
N ALA A 158 -2.96 20.02 9.44
CA ALA A 158 -4.17 19.49 10.08
C ALA A 158 -3.93 19.17 11.57
N TYR A 159 -2.75 18.66 11.92
CA TYR A 159 -2.39 18.43 13.31
C TYR A 159 -2.24 19.73 14.10
N ARG A 160 -1.56 20.74 13.54
CA ARG A 160 -1.41 22.06 14.16
C ARG A 160 -2.76 22.74 14.42
N ARG A 161 -3.72 22.60 13.49
CA ARG A 161 -5.07 23.16 13.60
C ARG A 161 -6.00 22.41 14.55
N ARG A 162 -5.62 21.19 14.97
CA ARG A 162 -6.45 20.29 15.81
C ARG A 162 -7.83 19.98 15.20
N ASP A 163 -7.91 19.96 13.88
CA ASP A 163 -9.12 19.60 13.14
C ASP A 163 -9.13 18.10 12.85
N GLY A 164 -10.05 17.37 13.49
CA GLY A 164 -10.16 15.91 13.35
C GLY A 164 -10.49 15.46 11.92
N ALA A 165 -11.40 16.16 11.24
CA ALA A 165 -11.80 15.83 9.87
C ALA A 165 -10.67 16.10 8.88
N ALA A 166 -9.96 17.22 9.05
CA ALA A 166 -8.78 17.53 8.23
C ALA A 166 -7.65 16.51 8.45
N ARG A 167 -7.43 16.04 9.70
CA ARG A 167 -6.43 15.00 9.99
C ARG A 167 -6.76 13.69 9.29
N GLU A 168 -8.03 13.28 9.35
CA GLU A 168 -8.50 12.08 8.65
C GLU A 168 -8.28 12.19 7.15
N ALA A 169 -8.73 13.27 6.52
CA ALA A 169 -8.56 13.49 5.09
C ALA A 169 -7.07 13.50 4.68
N ALA A 170 -6.21 14.21 5.42
CA ALA A 170 -4.78 14.26 5.13
C ALA A 170 -4.11 12.88 5.24
N TRP A 171 -4.48 12.08 6.24
CA TRP A 171 -4.01 10.70 6.36
C TRP A 171 -4.49 9.81 5.21
N LYS A 172 -5.77 9.88 4.85
CA LYS A 172 -6.32 9.14 3.69
C LYS A 172 -5.56 9.49 2.42
N LEU A 173 -5.35 10.78 2.16
CA LEU A 173 -4.62 11.24 0.99
C LEU A 173 -3.17 10.74 0.97
N PHE A 174 -2.44 10.91 2.07
CA PHE A 174 -1.06 10.44 2.17
C PHE A 174 -0.94 8.93 1.93
N LEU A 175 -1.85 8.14 2.51
CA LEU A 175 -1.85 6.69 2.36
C LEU A 175 -2.33 6.23 0.98
N LEU A 176 -3.20 6.98 0.30
CA LEU A 176 -3.66 6.67 -1.06
C LEU A 176 -2.70 7.18 -2.14
N ALA A 177 -1.85 8.17 -1.86
CA ALA A 177 -0.99 8.80 -2.86
C ALA A 177 -0.16 7.80 -3.70
N PRO A 178 0.47 6.74 -3.14
CA PRO A 178 1.17 5.75 -3.95
C PRO A 178 0.25 4.96 -4.90
N ARG A 179 -1.00 4.69 -4.50
CA ARG A 179 -2.00 4.04 -5.35
C ARG A 179 -2.43 4.94 -6.50
N LEU A 180 -2.69 6.21 -6.17
CA LEU A 180 -3.13 7.21 -7.13
C LEU A 180 -2.03 7.50 -8.17
N LEU A 181 -0.80 7.73 -7.71
CA LEU A 181 0.29 8.17 -8.57
C LEU A 181 0.99 7.02 -9.31
N LEU A 182 1.09 5.84 -8.68
CA LEU A 182 2.00 4.78 -9.13
C LEU A 182 1.30 3.47 -9.48
N ALA A 183 -0.04 3.44 -9.59
CA ALA A 183 -0.72 2.27 -10.16
C ALA A 183 -0.17 1.95 -11.55
N ARG A 184 0.02 0.66 -11.85
CA ARG A 184 0.52 0.25 -13.16
C ARG A 184 -0.48 0.64 -14.25
N CYS A 185 0.02 1.20 -15.34
CA CYS A 185 -0.76 1.42 -16.55
C CYS A 185 -0.88 0.10 -17.33
N ARG A 186 -1.98 -0.06 -18.06
CA ARG A 186 -2.14 -1.16 -19.03
C ARG A 186 -1.18 -0.98 -20.20
N ASP A 187 -1.03 0.26 -20.65
CA ASP A 187 -0.15 0.63 -21.75
C ASP A 187 1.30 0.83 -21.28
N THR A 188 2.23 0.48 -22.16
CA THR A 188 3.68 0.65 -21.95
C THR A 188 4.26 1.73 -22.88
N GLY A 189 5.53 2.08 -22.70
CA GLY A 189 6.21 3.03 -23.58
C GLY A 189 5.67 4.48 -23.44
N PRO A 190 5.61 5.25 -24.55
CA PRO A 190 5.19 6.65 -24.53
C PRO A 190 3.78 6.87 -23.97
N VAL A 191 2.83 5.99 -24.31
CA VAL A 191 1.43 6.08 -23.84
C VAL A 191 1.35 5.88 -22.33
N GLY A 192 2.01 4.84 -21.81
CA GLY A 192 2.09 4.59 -20.37
C GLY A 192 2.79 5.72 -19.61
N ARG A 193 3.85 6.31 -20.19
CA ARG A 193 4.55 7.48 -19.64
C ARG A 193 3.61 8.69 -19.56
N ALA A 194 2.89 9.02 -20.62
CA ALA A 194 1.93 10.14 -20.65
C ALA A 194 0.82 9.95 -19.61
N ALA A 195 0.30 8.72 -19.47
CA ALA A 195 -0.70 8.41 -18.44
C ALA A 195 -0.19 8.67 -17.01
N LEU A 196 1.06 8.30 -16.70
CA LEU A 196 1.64 8.56 -15.37
C LEU A 196 1.85 10.06 -15.10
N LEU A 197 2.30 10.82 -16.10
CA LEU A 197 2.45 12.27 -15.98
C LEU A 197 1.09 12.96 -15.77
N ARG A 198 0.08 12.57 -16.55
CA ARG A 198 -1.29 13.06 -16.39
C ARG A 198 -1.84 12.80 -14.99
N ARG A 199 -1.54 11.65 -14.39
CA ARG A 199 -1.96 11.38 -13.00
C ARG A 199 -1.32 12.31 -11.99
N VAL A 200 -0.09 12.76 -12.19
CA VAL A 200 0.54 13.77 -11.34
C VAL A 200 -0.22 15.10 -11.46
N GLU A 201 -0.55 15.52 -12.68
CA GLU A 201 -1.30 16.77 -12.92
C GLU A 201 -2.71 16.71 -12.32
N LEU A 202 -3.43 15.62 -12.53
CA LEU A 202 -4.74 15.37 -11.92
C LEU A 202 -4.65 15.31 -10.39
N PHE A 203 -3.58 14.72 -9.85
CA PHE A 203 -3.35 14.70 -8.41
C PHE A 203 -3.10 16.10 -7.86
N GLU A 204 -2.24 16.91 -8.50
CA GLU A 204 -1.91 18.27 -8.09
C GLU A 204 -3.10 19.25 -8.19
N SER A 205 -4.04 18.99 -9.10
CA SER A 205 -5.31 19.73 -9.24
C SER A 205 -6.43 19.26 -8.29
N GLY A 206 -6.24 18.18 -7.54
CA GLY A 206 -7.26 17.64 -6.62
C GLY A 206 -8.29 16.72 -7.29
N SER A 207 -8.08 16.30 -8.53
CA SER A 207 -8.97 15.40 -9.28
C SER A 207 -8.75 13.93 -8.90
N TRP A 208 -8.68 13.64 -7.59
CA TRP A 208 -8.24 12.35 -7.06
C TRP A 208 -9.19 11.19 -7.36
N GLU A 209 -10.49 11.46 -7.47
CA GLU A 209 -11.50 10.49 -7.90
C GLU A 209 -11.17 9.94 -9.28
N GLN A 210 -10.97 10.85 -10.25
CA GLN A 210 -10.57 10.50 -11.61
C GLN A 210 -9.24 9.73 -11.63
N VAL A 211 -8.25 10.13 -10.83
CA VAL A 211 -6.98 9.40 -10.73
C VAL A 211 -7.20 7.98 -10.21
N LEU A 212 -8.07 7.78 -9.22
CA LEU A 212 -8.38 6.47 -8.68
C LEU A 212 -9.11 5.60 -9.71
N GLU A 213 -10.07 6.15 -10.44
CA GLU A 213 -10.77 5.46 -11.53
C GLU A 213 -9.80 5.05 -12.66
N GLU A 214 -8.94 5.96 -13.11
CA GLU A 214 -7.90 5.67 -14.10
C GLU A 214 -6.91 4.60 -13.61
N ALA A 215 -6.60 4.61 -12.31
CA ALA A 215 -5.75 3.61 -11.70
C ALA A 215 -6.43 2.22 -11.70
N ARG A 216 -7.72 2.16 -11.34
CA ARG A 216 -8.53 0.93 -11.33
C ARG A 216 -8.72 0.35 -12.72
N ALA A 217 -9.04 1.19 -13.70
CA ALA A 217 -9.24 0.78 -15.09
C ALA A 217 -7.96 0.18 -15.72
N GLY A 218 -6.79 0.65 -15.29
CA GLY A 218 -5.49 0.11 -15.73
C GLY A 218 -5.08 -1.20 -15.04
N SER A 219 -5.76 -1.60 -13.97
CA SER A 219 -5.43 -2.81 -13.21
C SER A 219 -5.82 -4.06 -14.01
N PRO A 220 -4.88 -4.98 -14.31
CA PRO A 220 -5.18 -6.20 -15.05
C PRO A 220 -5.89 -7.22 -14.14
N THR A 221 -7.17 -6.97 -13.86
CA THR A 221 -8.06 -7.87 -13.12
C THR A 221 -8.15 -9.25 -13.81
N ALA A 222 -8.18 -9.28 -15.14
CA ALA A 222 -8.28 -10.51 -15.94
C ALA A 222 -7.01 -11.40 -15.89
N ALA A 223 -5.80 -10.82 -15.93
CA ALA A 223 -4.57 -11.61 -15.87
C ALA A 223 -4.40 -12.28 -14.50
N ARG A 224 -4.98 -11.70 -13.44
CA ARG A 224 -5.01 -12.28 -12.10
C ARG A 224 -6.08 -13.33 -11.90
N ALA A 225 -7.26 -13.20 -12.50
CA ALA A 225 -8.22 -14.31 -12.52
C ALA A 225 -7.52 -15.55 -13.11
N ARG A 226 -6.79 -15.38 -14.21
CA ARG A 226 -5.98 -16.45 -14.81
C ARG A 226 -4.86 -16.95 -13.88
N GLN A 227 -4.12 -16.06 -13.21
CA GLN A 227 -3.03 -16.48 -12.31
C GLN A 227 -3.51 -17.15 -11.00
N ALA A 228 -4.68 -16.74 -10.50
CA ALA A 228 -5.38 -17.41 -9.40
C ALA A 228 -5.87 -18.80 -9.80
N LEU A 229 -6.25 -19.00 -11.07
CA LEU A 229 -6.59 -20.31 -11.62
C LEU A 229 -5.36 -21.21 -11.85
N THR A 230 -4.14 -20.65 -11.98
CA THR A 230 -2.90 -21.43 -12.26
C THR A 230 -1.95 -21.61 -11.07
N ALA A 231 -2.14 -20.91 -9.95
CA ALA A 231 -1.33 -21.14 -8.75
C ALA A 231 -1.63 -22.54 -8.17
N ALA A 232 -0.63 -23.25 -7.65
CA ALA A 232 -0.81 -24.54 -6.98
C ALA A 232 -2.01 -24.46 -6.03
N ALA A 233 -2.93 -25.42 -6.14
CA ALA A 233 -4.29 -25.30 -5.61
C ALA A 233 -4.28 -24.77 -4.17
N LEU A 234 -4.54 -23.46 -4.02
CA LEU A 234 -5.18 -22.96 -2.82
C LEU A 234 -6.36 -23.88 -2.56
N ALA A 235 -6.60 -24.25 -1.31
CA ALA A 235 -7.75 -25.09 -0.97
C ALA A 235 -8.97 -24.55 -1.76
N PRO A 236 -9.65 -25.39 -2.56
CA PRO A 236 -10.61 -24.93 -3.57
C PRO A 236 -11.55 -23.90 -2.97
N GLY A 237 -11.87 -22.79 -3.63
CA GLY A 237 -12.76 -21.76 -3.08
C GLY A 237 -14.23 -22.19 -2.93
N THR A 238 -14.48 -23.47 -2.70
CA THR A 238 -15.78 -24.10 -2.52
C THR A 238 -16.30 -23.85 -1.11
N ASP A 239 -17.62 -23.97 -0.95
CA ASP A 239 -18.28 -23.93 0.37
C ASP A 239 -17.72 -24.97 1.33
N GLU A 240 -17.12 -26.04 0.81
CA GLU A 240 -16.52 -27.11 1.59
C GLU A 240 -15.19 -26.69 2.22
N THR A 241 -14.35 -25.95 1.48
CA THR A 241 -13.15 -25.31 2.05
C THR A 241 -13.52 -24.19 3.01
N LEU A 242 -14.54 -23.38 2.69
CA LEU A 242 -15.03 -22.36 3.62
C LEU A 242 -15.57 -23.01 4.90
N ARG A 243 -16.35 -24.10 4.79
CA ARG A 243 -16.78 -24.92 5.93
C ARG A 243 -15.59 -25.46 6.70
N ALA A 244 -14.58 -26.02 6.04
CA ALA A 244 -13.39 -26.57 6.71
C ALA A 244 -12.51 -25.51 7.40
N LEU A 245 -12.42 -24.29 6.86
CA LEU A 245 -11.69 -23.17 7.44
C LEU A 245 -12.47 -22.45 8.55
N SER A 246 -13.80 -22.44 8.43
CA SER A 246 -14.72 -21.90 9.43
C SER A 246 -15.11 -22.93 10.49
N ASP A 247 -14.74 -24.20 10.31
CA ASP A 247 -15.02 -25.30 11.23
C ASP A 247 -14.47 -24.96 12.63
N PRO A 248 -15.35 -24.74 13.61
CA PRO A 248 -14.94 -24.35 14.96
C PRO A 248 -14.23 -25.48 15.71
N THR A 249 -14.28 -26.73 15.21
CA THR A 249 -13.50 -27.85 15.77
C THR A 249 -12.06 -27.85 15.28
N ARG A 250 -11.80 -27.33 14.07
CA ARG A 250 -10.45 -27.20 13.48
C ARG A 250 -9.80 -25.86 13.79
N ARG A 251 -10.59 -24.79 13.87
CA ARG A 251 -10.15 -23.48 14.32
C ARG A 251 -10.16 -23.49 15.85
N PRO A 252 -9.05 -23.18 16.53
CA PRO A 252 -9.07 -23.05 17.97
C PRO A 252 -10.17 -22.04 18.37
N PRO A 253 -11.21 -22.45 19.12
CA PRO A 253 -12.36 -21.60 19.42
C PRO A 253 -11.96 -20.41 20.30
N SER A 254 -10.87 -20.56 21.03
CA SER A 254 -10.21 -19.52 21.81
C SER A 254 -8.75 -19.39 21.37
N ARG A 255 -8.16 -18.23 21.69
CA ARG A 255 -6.71 -18.05 21.54
C ARG A 255 -6.02 -19.15 22.36
N ARG A 256 -5.13 -19.92 21.72
CA ARG A 256 -4.40 -21.03 22.37
C ARG A 256 -3.56 -20.59 23.58
N ARG A 257 -3.23 -19.30 23.64
CA ARG A 257 -2.59 -18.64 24.78
C ARG A 257 -3.27 -17.29 24.96
N GLU A 258 -3.61 -16.95 26.18
CA GLU A 258 -4.03 -15.60 26.51
C GLU A 258 -2.89 -14.63 26.17
N ILE A 259 -3.25 -13.43 25.72
CA ILE A 259 -2.26 -12.37 25.58
C ILE A 259 -1.93 -11.95 27.02
N PRO A 260 -0.66 -12.02 27.46
CA PRO A 260 -0.32 -11.67 28.83
C PRO A 260 -0.85 -10.29 29.17
N ALA A 261 -1.44 -10.15 30.36
CA ALA A 261 -2.10 -8.91 30.77
C ALA A 261 -1.14 -7.72 30.70
N GLU A 262 0.15 -7.95 31.02
CA GLU A 262 1.20 -6.95 30.92
C GLU A 262 1.40 -6.38 29.52
N VAL A 263 1.11 -7.15 28.46
CA VAL A 263 1.20 -6.67 27.07
C VAL A 263 -0.02 -5.82 26.71
N LEU A 264 -1.20 -6.20 27.19
CA LEU A 264 -2.44 -5.44 26.96
C LEU A 264 -2.48 -4.14 27.76
N SER A 265 -1.87 -4.13 28.95
CA SER A 265 -1.75 -2.96 29.81
C SER A 265 -0.42 -2.23 29.65
N HIS A 266 0.40 -2.59 28.66
CA HIS A 266 1.69 -1.93 28.45
C HIS A 266 1.47 -0.49 27.99
N GLU A 267 1.75 0.46 28.88
CA GLU A 267 1.86 1.88 28.57
C GLU A 267 3.36 2.24 28.62
N PRO A 268 3.97 2.63 27.50
CA PRO A 268 5.39 3.01 27.51
C PRO A 268 5.57 4.26 28.39
N ALA A 269 6.56 4.21 29.28
CA ALA A 269 6.84 5.31 30.22
C ALA A 269 7.14 6.63 29.50
N GLU A 270 7.73 6.54 28.31
CA GLU A 270 8.02 7.67 27.44
C GLU A 270 7.39 7.47 26.07
N ALA A 271 6.84 8.55 25.51
CA ALA A 271 6.31 8.52 24.15
C ALA A 271 7.45 8.29 23.16
N VAL A 272 7.29 7.28 22.29
CA VAL A 272 8.26 6.99 21.22
C VAL A 272 8.51 8.25 20.40
N THR A 273 9.78 8.64 20.31
CA THR A 273 10.21 9.82 19.55
C THR A 273 11.34 9.42 18.63
N LEU A 274 11.11 9.59 17.32
CA LEU A 274 12.05 9.27 16.26
C LEU A 274 12.61 10.57 15.67
N SER A 275 13.93 10.72 15.69
CA SER A 275 14.61 11.85 15.06
C SER A 275 14.58 11.74 13.54
N VAL A 276 14.72 12.88 12.86
CA VAL A 276 14.83 12.94 11.40
C VAL A 276 15.99 12.07 10.89
N GLN A 277 17.13 12.07 11.62
CA GLN A 277 18.29 11.24 11.31
C GLN A 277 17.97 9.74 11.40
N GLN A 278 17.28 9.31 12.47
CA GLN A 278 16.86 7.91 12.64
C GLN A 278 15.94 7.46 11.50
N VAL A 279 14.98 8.30 11.10
CA VAL A 279 14.08 8.01 9.97
C VAL A 279 14.87 7.92 8.66
N ALA A 280 15.79 8.85 8.41
CA ALA A 280 16.62 8.85 7.21
C ALA A 280 17.53 7.62 7.11
N GLU A 281 18.20 7.26 8.21
CA GLU A 281 19.07 6.09 8.28
C GLU A 281 18.28 4.80 8.05
N SER A 282 17.08 4.71 8.64
CA SER A 282 16.17 3.58 8.46
C SER A 282 15.74 3.43 7.00
N LEU A 283 15.36 4.53 6.34
CA LEU A 283 15.08 4.54 4.90
C LEU A 283 16.28 4.10 4.07
N ARG A 284 17.49 4.60 4.37
CA ARG A 284 18.72 4.23 3.63
C ARG A 284 19.03 2.73 3.76
N ARG A 285 18.91 2.17 4.98
CA ARG A 285 19.18 0.76 5.27
C ARG A 285 18.12 -0.20 4.73
N ALA A 286 16.88 0.25 4.61
CA ALA A 286 15.80 -0.59 4.13
C ALA A 286 16.08 -1.16 2.73
N LYS A 287 15.91 -2.47 2.58
CA LYS A 287 16.22 -3.20 1.35
C LYS A 287 15.28 -2.78 0.21
N ARG A 288 15.86 -2.48 -0.95
CA ARG A 288 15.10 -2.24 -2.19
C ARG A 288 14.30 -3.48 -2.57
N GLY A 289 13.14 -3.27 -3.20
CA GLY A 289 12.28 -4.39 -3.62
C GLY A 289 11.56 -5.12 -2.48
N SER A 290 11.51 -4.53 -1.29
CA SER A 290 10.61 -4.97 -0.22
C SER A 290 9.16 -5.04 -0.71
N ALA A 291 8.39 -5.97 -0.17
CA ALA A 291 6.99 -6.13 -0.56
C ALA A 291 6.23 -4.80 -0.31
N PRO A 292 5.34 -4.40 -1.23
CA PRO A 292 4.52 -3.21 -1.01
C PRO A 292 3.57 -3.42 0.18
N GLY A 293 3.32 -2.37 0.94
CA GLY A 293 2.26 -2.36 1.95
C GLY A 293 0.86 -2.32 1.33
N LEU A 294 -0.18 -2.21 2.15
CA LEU A 294 -1.58 -2.11 1.69
C LEU A 294 -1.85 -0.92 0.76
N SER A 295 -1.18 0.19 1.01
CA SER A 295 -1.21 1.38 0.15
C SER A 295 -0.51 1.17 -1.19
N GLY A 296 0.05 -0.01 -1.46
CA GLY A 296 0.95 -0.20 -2.60
C GLY A 296 2.28 0.56 -2.46
N ALA A 297 2.50 1.29 -1.36
CA ALA A 297 3.75 1.97 -1.11
C ALA A 297 4.88 0.96 -0.96
N THR A 298 6.05 1.26 -1.51
CA THR A 298 7.31 0.57 -1.22
C THR A 298 8.26 1.53 -0.52
N VAL A 299 9.34 1.00 0.07
CA VAL A 299 10.38 1.88 0.65
C VAL A 299 11.05 2.75 -0.41
N ASP A 300 11.09 2.31 -1.67
CA ASP A 300 11.69 3.05 -2.77
C ASP A 300 10.88 4.32 -3.11
N HIS A 301 9.58 4.35 -2.79
CA HIS A 301 8.76 5.56 -2.92
C HIS A 301 9.14 6.62 -1.88
N TYR A 302 9.39 6.21 -0.64
CA TYR A 302 9.76 7.13 0.44
C TYR A 302 11.22 7.57 0.37
N LYS A 303 12.10 6.78 -0.26
CA LYS A 303 13.50 7.17 -0.53
C LYS A 303 13.62 8.43 -1.38
N LEU A 304 12.61 8.79 -2.16
CA LEU A 304 12.57 10.05 -2.91
C LEU A 304 12.62 11.29 -2.01
N LEU A 305 12.21 11.15 -0.74
CA LEU A 305 12.21 12.23 0.24
C LEU A 305 13.59 12.43 0.89
N LEU A 306 14.57 11.54 0.66
CA LEU A 306 15.93 11.70 1.20
C LEU A 306 16.69 12.86 0.56
N ASP A 307 16.30 13.27 -0.64
CA ASP A 307 16.91 14.36 -1.40
C ASP A 307 16.31 15.74 -1.03
N ASP A 308 15.33 15.77 -0.12
CA ASP A 308 14.63 16.98 0.33
C ASP A 308 14.52 16.99 1.86
N PRO A 309 15.41 17.70 2.57
CA PRO A 309 15.42 17.73 4.03
C PRO A 309 14.08 18.16 4.64
N ALA A 310 13.37 19.11 4.02
CA ALA A 310 12.08 19.57 4.51
C ALA A 310 11.01 18.47 4.37
N ALA A 311 10.99 17.76 3.25
CA ALA A 311 10.10 16.61 3.09
C ALA A 311 10.40 15.48 4.07
N LEU A 312 11.67 15.25 4.38
CA LEU A 312 12.10 14.25 5.35
C LEU A 312 11.67 14.61 6.78
N GLU A 313 11.70 15.90 7.17
CA GLU A 313 11.13 16.37 8.44
C GLU A 313 9.62 16.12 8.53
N LEU A 314 8.89 16.39 7.45
CA LEU A 314 7.46 16.13 7.36
C LEU A 314 7.14 14.63 7.46
N LEU A 315 7.97 13.78 6.83
CA LEU A 315 7.84 12.32 6.97
C LEU A 315 8.12 11.88 8.40
N ALA A 316 9.18 12.41 9.04
CA ALA A 316 9.51 12.08 10.42
C ALA A 316 8.36 12.45 11.37
N PHE A 317 7.69 13.59 11.14
CA PHE A 317 6.47 13.96 11.85
C PHE A 317 5.37 12.89 11.70
N ALA A 318 5.03 12.49 10.47
CA ALA A 318 4.00 11.48 10.21
C ALA A 318 4.35 10.12 10.86
N VAL A 319 5.62 9.71 10.79
CA VAL A 319 6.13 8.50 11.42
C VAL A 319 5.96 8.55 12.95
N ASN A 320 6.24 9.68 13.58
CA ASN A 320 6.05 9.85 15.02
C ASN A 320 4.57 9.78 15.42
N CYS A 321 3.66 10.34 14.62
CA CYS A 321 2.22 10.19 14.85
C CYS A 321 1.81 8.71 14.85
N LEU A 322 2.29 7.92 13.88
CA LEU A 322 2.03 6.48 13.84
C LEU A 322 2.65 5.72 15.01
N ALA A 323 3.90 6.03 15.36
CA ALA A 323 4.61 5.37 16.47
C ALA A 323 3.91 5.59 17.82
N ARG A 324 3.25 6.74 18.00
CA ARG A 324 2.49 7.11 19.20
C ARG A 324 1.02 6.70 19.15
N ALA A 325 0.59 6.03 18.08
CA ALA A 325 -0.82 5.78 17.78
C ALA A 325 -1.69 7.06 17.79
N ASP A 326 -1.09 8.23 17.58
CA ASP A 326 -1.77 9.51 17.43
C ASP A 326 -2.21 9.65 15.97
N VAL A 327 -3.14 8.78 15.56
CA VAL A 327 -3.75 8.75 14.22
C VAL A 327 -5.26 8.52 14.34
N PRO A 328 -6.08 9.02 13.40
CA PRO A 328 -7.52 8.84 13.47
C PRO A 328 -7.92 7.34 13.49
N PRO A 329 -8.98 6.94 14.23
CA PRO A 329 -9.36 5.53 14.38
C PRO A 329 -9.59 4.79 13.05
N VAL A 330 -10.19 5.44 12.06
CA VAL A 330 -10.40 4.86 10.72
C VAL A 330 -9.07 4.49 10.03
N ILE A 331 -8.01 5.25 10.30
CA ILE A 331 -6.67 4.97 9.77
C ILE A 331 -6.06 3.76 10.47
N VAL A 332 -6.22 3.66 11.80
CA VAL A 332 -5.79 2.47 12.56
C VAL A 332 -6.50 1.23 12.04
N GLN A 333 -7.80 1.29 11.84
CA GLN A 333 -8.61 0.18 11.31
C GLN A 333 -8.11 -0.26 9.93
N ALA A 334 -7.90 0.67 9.00
CA ALA A 334 -7.39 0.36 7.68
C ALA A 334 -5.97 -0.23 7.72
N LEU A 335 -5.08 0.32 8.54
CA LEU A 335 -3.71 -0.20 8.71
C LEU A 335 -3.69 -1.59 9.36
N SER A 336 -4.65 -1.91 10.22
CA SER A 336 -4.74 -3.23 10.89
C SER A 336 -4.94 -4.38 9.91
N LEU A 337 -5.52 -4.13 8.73
CA LEU A 337 -5.68 -5.13 7.66
C LEU A 337 -4.35 -5.69 7.15
N SER A 338 -3.25 -4.96 7.35
CA SER A 338 -1.93 -5.32 6.82
C SER A 338 -1.35 -6.55 7.51
N ARG A 339 -1.75 -6.78 8.77
CA ARG A 339 -1.28 -7.89 9.60
C ARG A 339 -1.80 -9.26 9.13
N LEU A 340 -2.78 -9.32 8.24
CA LEU A 340 -3.42 -10.58 7.82
C LEU A 340 -2.77 -11.26 6.61
N THR A 341 -1.87 -10.60 5.89
CA THR A 341 -1.22 -11.18 4.69
C THR A 341 0.07 -11.96 4.96
N ALA A 342 0.50 -12.07 6.22
CA ALA A 342 1.77 -12.72 6.61
C ALA A 342 1.71 -14.26 6.73
N LEU A 343 0.67 -14.92 6.21
CA LEU A 343 0.49 -16.36 6.40
C LEU A 343 0.92 -17.19 5.18
N ARG A 344 1.91 -18.04 5.46
CA ARG A 344 2.43 -19.19 4.70
C ARG A 344 3.38 -18.89 3.53
N LYS A 345 4.67 -18.84 3.85
CA LYS A 345 5.71 -19.32 2.94
C LYS A 345 5.65 -20.86 2.99
N PRO A 346 5.36 -21.59 1.89
CA PRO A 346 5.52 -23.03 1.88
C PRO A 346 7.00 -23.33 2.15
N GLY A 347 7.25 -24.09 3.22
CA GLY A 347 8.53 -24.76 3.44
C GLY A 347 8.56 -26.06 2.66
#